data_AF-A0A517Z581-F1
#
_entry.id   AF-A0A517Z581-F1
#
_cell.length_a   1.000
_cell.length_b   1.000
_cell.length_c   1.000
_cell.angle_alpha   90.00
_cell.angle_beta   90.00
_cell.angle_gamma   90.00
#
_symmetry.space_group_name_H-M   'P 1'
#
loop_
_entity.id
_entity.type
_entity.pdbx_description
1 polymer ?
#
loop_
_entity_poly.entity_id
_entity_poly.type
_entity_poly.pdbx_seq_one_letter_code
_entity_poly.pdbx_strand_id
1 'polypeptide(L)'
;MNCREARTDIPLWLGHDLDDASRCEVLRRHVATCPDCRKYCKKVQSALSMLEQADSESTYISSDSLWPQLSERLETSKSSRSKNVSEKWLPAIAMTAACSLLLVVIWGNDQSSMRSGSSPVPQGMLRPANALDRLRADAAASSDSSSDLGPMAPAWQQRHRSSEDGSETSYKAPDLNRPFLRRPLHSKATGL
;
A
#
# COMPACT_ATOMS: atom_id res chain seq x y z
N MET A 1 -14.65 -7.20 4.24
CA MET A 1 -13.61 -7.27 3.19
C MET A 1 -13.84 -8.51 2.35
N ASN A 2 -13.78 -8.38 1.02
CA ASN A 2 -13.88 -9.51 0.10
C ASN A 2 -12.49 -10.10 -0.24
N CYS A 3 -12.46 -11.29 -0.85
CA CYS A 3 -11.19 -11.96 -1.17
C CYS A 3 -10.33 -11.21 -2.19
N ARG A 4 -10.93 -10.38 -3.04
CA ARG A 4 -10.20 -9.60 -4.06
C ARG A 4 -9.39 -8.48 -3.41
N GLU A 5 -10.04 -7.69 -2.56
CA GLU A 5 -9.41 -6.67 -1.71
C GLU A 5 -8.35 -7.31 -0.80
N ALA A 6 -8.66 -8.47 -0.20
CA ALA A 6 -7.70 -9.18 0.63
C ALA A 6 -6.40 -9.48 -0.13
N ARG A 7 -6.51 -9.94 -1.38
CA ARG A 7 -5.35 -10.31 -2.21
C ARG A 7 -4.53 -9.10 -2.64
N THR A 8 -5.13 -7.92 -2.81
CA THR A 8 -4.38 -6.69 -3.08
C THR A 8 -3.66 -6.18 -1.84
N ASP A 9 -4.26 -6.37 -0.66
CA ASP A 9 -3.75 -5.81 0.59
C ASP A 9 -2.72 -6.72 1.28
N ILE A 10 -2.76 -8.04 1.03
CA ILE A 10 -1.82 -9.01 1.63
C ILE A 10 -0.35 -8.66 1.35
N PRO A 11 0.09 -8.36 0.11
CA PRO A 11 1.48 -7.99 -0.15
C PRO A 11 1.89 -6.70 0.58
N LEU A 12 1.01 -5.70 0.61
CA LEU A 12 1.25 -4.42 1.28
C LEU A 12 1.39 -4.63 2.80
N TRP A 13 0.52 -5.45 3.39
CA TRP A 13 0.59 -5.78 4.80
C TRP A 13 1.86 -6.55 5.17
N LEU A 14 2.25 -7.54 4.36
CA LEU A 14 3.49 -8.30 4.58
C LEU A 14 4.75 -7.45 4.39
N GLY A 15 4.74 -6.51 3.44
CA GLY A 15 5.82 -5.54 3.19
C GLY A 15 5.85 -4.37 4.17
N HIS A 16 4.89 -4.28 5.09
CA HIS A 16 4.72 -3.17 6.05
C HIS A 16 4.39 -1.81 5.39
N ASP A 17 3.84 -1.85 4.17
CA ASP A 17 3.41 -0.68 3.39
C ASP A 17 1.92 -0.33 3.59
N LEU A 18 1.23 -1.02 4.50
CA LEU A 18 -0.18 -0.79 4.81
C LEU A 18 -0.32 0.05 6.09
N ASP A 19 -0.46 1.36 5.93
CA ASP A 19 -0.44 2.33 7.05
C ASP A 19 -1.72 2.34 7.91
N ASP A 20 -2.85 1.90 7.36
CA ASP A 20 -4.13 1.92 8.06
C ASP A 20 -4.28 0.73 9.01
N ALA A 21 -4.09 0.97 10.31
CA ALA A 21 -4.20 -0.03 11.37
C ALA A 21 -5.58 -0.73 11.41
N SER A 22 -6.65 -0.02 11.10
CA SER A 22 -8.01 -0.59 11.10
C SER A 22 -8.17 -1.59 9.95
N ARG A 23 -7.61 -1.27 8.80
CA ARG A 23 -7.60 -2.10 7.60
C ARG A 23 -6.69 -3.31 7.76
N CYS A 24 -5.52 -3.15 8.38
CA CYS A 24 -4.64 -4.25 8.79
C CYS A 24 -5.38 -5.27 9.66
N GLU A 25 -6.14 -4.81 10.64
CA GLU A 25 -6.86 -5.70 11.55
C GLU A 25 -8.03 -6.43 10.85
N VAL A 26 -8.76 -5.75 9.96
CA VAL A 26 -9.80 -6.39 9.12
C VAL A 26 -9.19 -7.46 8.19
N LEU A 27 -8.06 -7.14 7.54
CA LEU A 27 -7.31 -8.07 6.70
C LEU A 27 -6.85 -9.29 7.49
N ARG A 28 -6.27 -9.08 8.68
CA ARG A 28 -5.82 -10.15 9.58
C ARG A 28 -6.95 -11.11 9.94
N ARG A 29 -8.12 -10.58 10.32
CA ARG A 29 -9.30 -11.40 10.62
C ARG A 29 -9.78 -12.18 9.40
N HIS A 30 -9.78 -11.57 8.22
CA HIS A 30 -10.19 -12.26 6.99
C HIS A 30 -9.21 -13.38 6.58
N VAL A 31 -7.90 -13.16 6.69
CA VAL A 31 -6.90 -14.21 6.43
C VAL A 31 -7.02 -15.36 7.43
N ALA A 32 -7.43 -15.05 8.67
CA ALA A 32 -7.71 -16.06 9.68
C ALA A 32 -8.97 -16.88 9.37
N THR A 33 -9.99 -16.33 8.70
CA THR A 33 -11.24 -17.06 8.40
C THR A 33 -11.28 -17.67 7.00
N CYS A 34 -10.65 -17.05 6.01
CA CYS A 34 -10.67 -17.49 4.61
C CYS A 34 -9.48 -18.42 4.28
N PRO A 35 -9.70 -19.69 3.92
CA PRO A 35 -8.62 -20.63 3.62
C PRO A 35 -7.84 -20.25 2.35
N ASP A 36 -8.49 -19.67 1.36
CA ASP A 36 -7.84 -19.29 0.09
C ASP A 36 -6.91 -18.09 0.26
N CYS A 37 -7.35 -17.07 1.01
CA CYS A 37 -6.50 -15.92 1.35
C CYS A 37 -5.34 -16.34 2.26
N ARG A 38 -5.54 -17.32 3.15
CA ARG A 38 -4.45 -17.90 3.95
C ARG A 38 -3.40 -18.61 3.09
N LYS A 39 -3.83 -19.42 2.12
CA LYS A 39 -2.92 -20.07 1.16
C LYS A 39 -2.16 -19.03 0.35
N TYR A 40 -2.83 -17.98 -0.13
CA TYR A 40 -2.18 -16.90 -0.87
C TYR A 40 -1.16 -16.14 -0.01
N CYS A 41 -1.52 -15.79 1.23
CA CYS A 41 -0.61 -15.15 2.19
C CYS A 41 0.69 -15.95 2.39
N LYS A 42 0.58 -17.27 2.58
CA LYS A 42 1.77 -18.15 2.70
C LYS A 42 2.65 -18.15 1.45
N LYS A 43 2.05 -18.12 0.25
CA LYS A 43 2.80 -18.05 -1.01
C LYS A 43 3.58 -16.74 -1.14
N VAL A 44 2.94 -15.61 -0.83
CA VAL A 44 3.59 -14.29 -0.86
C VAL A 44 4.71 -14.23 0.18
N GLN A 45 4.45 -14.70 1.41
CA GLN A 45 5.46 -14.75 2.46
C GLN A 45 6.68 -15.59 2.04
N SER A 46 6.45 -16.77 1.45
CA SER A 46 7.55 -17.62 0.95
C SER A 46 8.35 -16.94 -0.16
N ALA A 47 7.70 -16.20 -1.06
CA ALA A 47 8.39 -15.46 -2.12
C ALA A 47 9.24 -14.32 -1.52
N LEU A 48 8.72 -13.58 -0.55
CA LEU A 48 9.47 -12.54 0.15
C LEU A 48 10.69 -13.11 0.89
N SER A 49 10.56 -14.24 1.59
CA SER A 49 11.69 -14.89 2.25
C SER A 49 12.77 -15.38 1.28
N MET A 50 12.40 -15.81 0.06
CA MET A 50 13.39 -16.16 -0.96
C MET A 50 14.16 -14.94 -1.47
N LEU A 51 13.48 -13.79 -1.62
CA LEU A 51 14.13 -12.54 -2.01
C LEU A 51 15.08 -12.05 -0.91
N GLU A 52 14.66 -12.12 0.35
CA GLU A 52 15.49 -11.77 1.51
C GLU A 52 16.75 -12.65 1.59
N GLN A 53 16.62 -13.96 1.35
CA GLN A 53 17.77 -14.87 1.29
C GLN A 53 18.72 -14.53 0.14
N ALA A 54 18.19 -14.24 -1.05
CA ALA A 54 19.00 -13.85 -2.20
C ALA A 54 19.77 -12.55 -1.97
N ASP A 55 19.22 -11.62 -1.18
CA ASP A 55 19.90 -10.37 -0.81
C ASP A 55 21.00 -10.60 0.25
N SER A 56 20.78 -11.57 1.15
CA SER A 56 21.75 -11.91 2.21
C SER A 56 22.98 -12.68 1.71
N GLU A 57 22.85 -13.41 0.59
CA GLU A 57 23.96 -14.10 -0.07
C GLU A 57 24.82 -13.07 -0.82
N SER A 58 25.63 -12.31 -0.08
CA SER A 58 26.43 -11.20 -0.62
C SER A 58 27.43 -11.70 -1.67
N THR A 59 26.98 -11.78 -2.92
CA THR A 59 27.88 -11.97 -4.08
C THR A 59 28.58 -10.64 -4.42
N TYR A 60 28.19 -9.55 -3.74
CA TYR A 60 28.75 -8.23 -3.90
C TYR A 60 30.02 -8.10 -3.06
N ILE A 61 31.18 -8.00 -3.70
CA ILE A 61 32.42 -7.67 -3.02
C ILE A 61 32.30 -6.20 -2.56
N SER A 62 31.99 -5.98 -1.28
CA SER A 62 31.76 -4.64 -0.70
C SER A 62 32.96 -3.68 -0.79
N SER A 63 34.13 -4.13 -1.26
CA SER A 63 35.33 -3.30 -1.33
C SER A 63 35.23 -2.15 -2.34
N ASP A 64 34.33 -2.22 -3.33
CA ASP A 64 34.10 -1.14 -4.30
C ASP A 64 32.78 -0.37 -4.08
N SER A 65 32.13 -0.57 -2.93
CA SER A 65 30.87 0.12 -2.66
C SER A 65 31.12 1.61 -2.41
N LEU A 66 30.45 2.47 -3.18
CA LEU A 66 30.40 3.92 -2.95
C LEU A 66 29.50 4.30 -1.76
N TRP A 67 28.85 3.31 -1.14
CA TRP A 67 27.90 3.53 -0.04
C TRP A 67 28.50 4.21 1.19
N PRO A 68 29.72 3.89 1.66
CA PRO A 68 30.34 4.59 2.78
C PRO A 68 30.50 6.09 2.50
N GLN A 69 31.01 6.45 1.31
CA GLN A 69 31.17 7.85 0.89
C GLN A 69 29.82 8.58 0.76
N LEU A 70 28.78 7.89 0.32
CA LEU A 70 27.44 8.46 0.22
C LEU A 70 26.80 8.66 1.60
N SER A 71 26.93 7.69 2.51
CA SER A 71 26.37 7.73 3.86
C SER A 71 26.93 8.90 4.67
N GLU A 72 28.24 9.15 4.56
CA GLU A 72 28.90 10.29 5.20
C GLU A 72 28.39 11.64 4.67
N ARG A 73 28.14 11.75 3.36
CA ARG A 73 27.55 12.96 2.75
C ARG A 73 26.10 13.20 3.16
N LEU A 74 25.33 12.15 3.44
CA LEU A 74 23.94 12.27 3.89
C LEU A 74 23.85 12.78 5.33
N GLU A 75 24.68 12.24 6.23
CA GLU A 75 24.72 12.67 7.64
C GLU A 75 25.17 14.13 7.78
N THR A 76 26.19 14.53 7.03
CA THR A 76 26.67 15.93 7.01
C THR A 76 25.61 16.89 6.46
N SER A 77 24.81 16.46 5.48
CA SER A 77 23.71 17.26 4.90
C SER A 77 22.52 17.41 5.85
N LYS A 78 22.24 16.43 6.71
CA LYS A 78 21.12 16.47 7.66
C LYS A 78 21.37 17.46 8.80
N SER A 79 22.63 17.57 9.25
CA SER A 79 23.06 18.51 10.30
C SER A 79 22.89 19.98 9.88
N SER A 80 23.14 20.32 8.61
CA SER A 80 23.06 21.71 8.13
C SER A 80 21.64 22.19 7.82
N ARG A 81 20.70 21.29 7.52
CA ARG A 81 19.32 21.63 7.16
C ARG A 81 18.45 22.04 8.35
N SER A 82 18.76 21.56 9.56
CA SER A 82 17.97 21.80 10.78
C SER A 82 18.03 23.26 11.29
N LYS A 83 19.14 23.97 11.04
CA LYS A 83 19.38 25.28 11.68
C LYS A 83 18.59 26.46 11.09
N ASN A 84 18.02 26.34 9.90
CA ASN A 84 17.56 27.50 9.13
C ASN A 84 16.02 27.61 8.99
N VAL A 85 15.26 26.61 9.46
CA VAL A 85 13.80 26.54 9.27
C VAL A 85 13.03 26.91 10.55
N SER A 86 13.67 26.87 11.73
CA SER A 86 13.01 27.10 13.01
C SER A 86 12.68 28.57 13.31
N GLU A 87 13.47 29.53 12.82
CA GLU A 87 13.30 30.94 13.23
C GLU A 87 12.20 31.69 12.46
N LYS A 88 11.70 31.14 11.34
CA LYS A 88 10.73 31.83 10.47
C LYS A 88 9.26 31.45 10.70
N TRP A 89 8.98 30.38 11.45
CA TRP A 89 7.60 29.87 11.66
C TRP A 89 6.97 30.27 12.99
N LEU A 90 7.74 30.82 13.93
CA LEU A 90 7.24 31.33 15.21
C LEU A 90 6.09 32.36 15.09
N PRO A 91 6.13 33.36 14.19
CA PRO A 91 5.03 34.33 14.10
C PRO A 91 3.73 33.72 13.56
N ALA A 92 3.82 32.72 12.68
CA ALA A 92 2.64 32.03 12.12
C ALA A 92 1.91 31.18 13.18
N ILE A 93 2.66 30.57 14.11
CA ILE A 93 2.09 29.76 15.20
C ILE A 93 1.42 30.66 16.26
N ALA A 94 2.00 31.82 16.58
CA ALA A 94 1.40 32.76 17.52
C ALA A 94 0.04 33.31 17.01
N MET A 95 -0.05 33.61 15.71
CA MET A 95 -1.27 34.16 15.11
C MET A 95 -2.44 33.16 15.12
N THR A 96 -2.17 31.88 14.87
CA THR A 96 -3.20 30.83 14.89
C THR A 96 -3.70 30.52 16.30
N ALA A 97 -2.83 30.59 17.32
CA ALA A 97 -3.22 30.44 18.72
C ALA A 97 -4.14 31.58 19.21
N ALA A 98 -3.87 32.83 18.82
CA ALA A 98 -4.73 33.96 19.17
C ALA A 98 -6.13 33.87 18.54
N CYS A 99 -6.22 33.46 17.27
CA CYS A 99 -7.50 33.30 16.57
C CYS A 99 -8.37 32.16 17.14
N SER A 100 -7.75 31.07 17.60
CA SER A 100 -8.46 29.94 18.18
C SER A 100 -9.04 30.24 19.56
N LEU A 101 -8.37 31.06 20.38
CA LEU A 101 -8.92 31.55 21.65
C LEU A 101 -10.18 32.41 21.47
N LEU A 102 -10.23 33.25 20.43
CA LEU A 102 -11.41 34.08 20.13
C LEU A 102 -12.63 33.22 19.75
N LEU A 103 -12.43 32.16 18.99
CA LEU A 103 -13.51 31.24 18.62
C LEU A 103 -14.10 30.50 19.84
N VAL A 104 -13.26 30.11 20.79
CA VAL A 104 -13.71 29.45 22.03
C VAL A 104 -14.53 30.40 22.90
N VAL A 105 -14.16 31.67 22.99
CA VAL A 105 -14.93 32.67 23.76
C VAL A 105 -16.26 33.00 23.08
N ILE A 106 -16.29 33.08 21.74
CA ILE A 106 -17.52 33.39 21.00
C ILE A 106 -18.50 32.21 21.02
N TRP A 107 -18.04 30.97 20.90
CA TRP A 107 -18.91 29.79 20.92
C TRP A 107 -19.21 29.26 22.32
N GLY A 108 -18.34 29.51 23.30
CA GLY A 108 -18.54 29.07 24.68
C GLY A 108 -19.68 29.81 25.41
N ASN A 109 -20.05 31.00 24.95
CA ASN A 109 -21.05 31.84 25.62
C ASN A 109 -22.51 31.56 25.20
N ASP A 110 -22.74 30.66 24.23
CA ASP A 110 -24.08 30.30 23.74
C ASP A 110 -24.74 29.18 24.58
N GLN A 111 -23.97 28.45 25.40
CA GLN A 111 -24.49 27.31 26.18
C GLN A 111 -25.30 27.67 27.44
N SER A 112 -25.47 28.95 27.79
CA SER A 112 -26.17 29.33 29.03
C SER A 112 -27.71 29.42 28.94
N SER A 113 -28.35 29.14 27.79
CA SER A 113 -29.80 29.40 27.63
C SER A 113 -30.73 28.19 27.51
N MET A 114 -30.27 26.95 27.72
CA MET A 114 -31.17 25.77 27.69
C MET A 114 -31.18 24.98 29.00
N ARG A 115 -31.77 25.57 30.05
CA ARG A 115 -32.28 24.78 31.19
C ARG A 115 -33.41 25.49 31.93
N SER A 116 -34.56 25.71 31.29
CA SER A 116 -35.85 25.83 31.99
C SER A 116 -37.02 25.76 31.00
N GLY A 117 -37.97 24.86 31.23
CA GLY A 117 -39.21 24.82 30.45
C GLY A 117 -39.82 23.44 30.30
N SER A 118 -40.32 22.86 31.40
CA SER A 118 -41.31 21.79 31.34
C SER A 118 -42.63 22.32 30.76
N SER A 119 -43.08 21.81 29.62
CA SER A 119 -44.43 22.03 29.09
C SER A 119 -45.04 20.70 28.63
N PRO A 120 -46.31 20.40 28.96
CA PRO A 120 -46.96 19.14 28.61
C PRO A 120 -47.34 19.09 27.12
N VAL A 121 -47.06 17.94 26.50
CA VAL A 121 -47.32 17.66 25.09
C VAL A 121 -48.83 17.49 24.85
N PRO A 122 -49.45 18.25 23.92
CA PRO A 122 -50.83 17.99 23.52
C PRO A 122 -50.91 16.74 22.62
N GLN A 123 -51.73 15.81 23.08
CA GLN A 123 -52.07 14.52 22.50
C GLN A 123 -52.93 14.73 21.24
N GLY A 124 -52.31 14.88 20.06
CA GLY A 124 -53.11 15.20 18.86
C GLY A 124 -52.46 15.15 17.47
N MET A 125 -51.20 14.69 17.30
CA MET A 125 -50.62 14.51 15.96
C MET A 125 -49.89 13.18 15.83
N LEU A 126 -50.70 12.12 15.76
CA LEU A 126 -50.31 10.89 15.10
C LEU A 126 -50.15 11.19 13.59
N ARG A 127 -48.93 11.03 13.06
CA ARG A 127 -48.67 10.87 11.62
C ARG A 127 -47.97 9.53 11.37
N PRO A 128 -48.26 8.87 10.24
CA PRO A 128 -48.34 7.41 10.15
C PRO A 128 -47.02 6.73 9.77
N ALA A 129 -46.88 5.50 10.26
CA ALA A 129 -45.72 4.61 10.16
C ALA A 129 -45.44 3.98 8.77
N ASN A 130 -45.98 4.52 7.67
CA ASN A 130 -46.06 3.78 6.40
C ASN A 130 -45.26 4.43 5.25
N ALA A 131 -44.20 5.19 5.55
CA ALA A 131 -43.33 5.76 4.53
C ALA A 131 -42.38 4.72 3.90
N LEU A 132 -42.05 3.65 4.63
CA LEU A 132 -41.11 2.61 4.17
C LEU A 132 -41.71 1.61 3.17
N ASP A 133 -43.03 1.38 3.19
CA ASP A 133 -43.67 0.45 2.23
C ASP A 133 -43.79 1.03 0.82
N ARG A 134 -43.87 2.37 0.67
CA ARG A 134 -43.93 3.00 -0.65
C ARG A 134 -42.62 2.91 -1.42
N LEU A 135 -41.48 2.90 -0.74
CA LEU A 135 -40.17 2.72 -1.40
C LEU A 135 -39.93 1.26 -1.84
N ARG A 136 -40.68 0.30 -1.32
CA ARG A 136 -40.54 -1.12 -1.69
C ARG A 136 -41.36 -1.49 -2.93
N ALA A 137 -42.45 -0.78 -3.22
CA ALA A 137 -43.29 -1.03 -4.39
C ALA A 137 -42.64 -0.56 -5.71
N ASP A 138 -41.86 0.52 -5.67
CA ASP A 138 -41.21 1.06 -6.87
C ASP A 138 -40.00 0.24 -7.35
N ALA A 139 -39.43 -0.61 -6.48
CA ALA A 139 -38.33 -1.50 -6.83
C ALA A 139 -38.76 -2.78 -7.56
N ALA A 140 -40.06 -3.11 -7.59
CA ALA A 140 -40.58 -4.31 -8.23
C ALA A 140 -41.07 -4.09 -9.68
N ALA A 141 -41.11 -2.85 -10.16
CA ALA A 141 -41.65 -2.50 -11.48
C ALA A 141 -40.58 -2.24 -12.55
N SER A 142 -39.28 -2.40 -12.26
CA SER A 142 -38.19 -2.15 -13.21
C SER A 142 -37.43 -3.42 -13.65
N SER A 143 -38.09 -4.57 -13.65
CA SER A 143 -37.57 -5.82 -14.19
C SER A 143 -38.31 -6.18 -15.48
N ASP A 144 -38.04 -5.45 -16.55
CA ASP A 144 -38.15 -5.95 -17.92
C ASP A 144 -37.64 -4.89 -18.89
N SER A 145 -36.38 -5.00 -19.29
CA SER A 145 -35.91 -4.54 -20.60
C SER A 145 -34.47 -4.96 -20.87
N SER A 146 -34.35 -5.79 -21.89
CA SER A 146 -33.26 -5.82 -22.87
C SER A 146 -31.96 -6.55 -22.50
N SER A 147 -31.92 -7.78 -23.00
CA SER A 147 -30.77 -8.52 -23.49
C SER A 147 -29.83 -7.71 -24.42
N ASP A 148 -28.65 -8.29 -24.64
CA ASP A 148 -27.63 -7.99 -25.67
C ASP A 148 -26.60 -6.89 -25.39
N LEU A 149 -25.67 -7.19 -24.48
CA LEU A 149 -24.27 -6.79 -24.64
C LEU A 149 -23.36 -7.98 -24.26
N GLY A 150 -22.74 -8.58 -25.27
CA GLY A 150 -21.76 -9.65 -25.11
C GLY A 150 -20.53 -9.23 -24.30
N PRO A 151 -19.70 -10.20 -23.87
CA PRO A 151 -18.53 -9.93 -23.05
C PRO A 151 -17.47 -9.19 -23.88
N MET A 152 -17.39 -7.88 -23.69
CA MET A 152 -16.31 -7.05 -24.22
C MET A 152 -15.07 -7.29 -23.35
N ALA A 153 -14.32 -8.35 -23.70
CA ALA A 153 -13.03 -8.63 -23.11
C ALA A 153 -12.07 -7.45 -23.37
N PRO A 154 -11.28 -7.02 -22.37
CA PRO A 154 -10.37 -5.89 -22.55
C PRO A 154 -9.24 -6.25 -23.53
N ALA A 155 -9.01 -5.34 -24.49
CA ALA A 155 -8.14 -5.51 -25.66
C ALA A 155 -6.63 -5.76 -25.38
N TRP A 156 -6.18 -5.78 -24.12
CA TRP A 156 -4.79 -6.11 -23.78
C TRP A 156 -4.53 -7.62 -23.74
N GLN A 157 -5.56 -8.47 -23.71
CA GLN A 157 -5.41 -9.92 -23.52
C GLN A 157 -5.14 -10.70 -24.83
N GLN A 158 -5.10 -10.04 -25.99
CA GLN A 158 -5.01 -10.69 -27.31
C GLN A 158 -3.59 -10.71 -27.91
N ARG A 159 -2.57 -10.22 -27.18
CA ARG A 159 -1.17 -10.13 -27.66
C ARG A 159 -0.25 -11.28 -27.21
N HIS A 160 -0.77 -12.42 -26.78
CA HIS A 160 0.07 -13.55 -26.35
C HIS A 160 -0.21 -14.88 -27.04
N ARG A 161 -0.91 -14.89 -28.20
CA ARG A 161 -1.32 -16.15 -28.84
C ARG A 161 -1.03 -16.29 -30.33
N SER A 162 0.03 -15.66 -30.83
CA SER A 162 0.54 -15.91 -32.18
C SER A 162 2.05 -15.69 -32.23
N SER A 163 2.81 -16.66 -31.71
CA SER A 163 4.21 -16.86 -32.08
C SER A 163 4.64 -18.27 -31.65
N GLU A 164 3.99 -19.26 -32.25
CA GLU A 164 4.49 -20.64 -32.32
C GLU A 164 4.88 -20.90 -33.77
N ASP A 165 5.89 -20.18 -34.26
CA ASP A 165 6.73 -20.67 -35.35
C ASP A 165 8.10 -20.95 -34.72
N GLY A 166 8.23 -22.20 -34.27
CA GLY A 166 9.46 -22.77 -33.75
C GLY A 166 10.53 -22.77 -34.83
N SER A 167 11.32 -21.70 -34.89
CA SER A 167 12.68 -21.80 -35.37
C SER A 167 13.52 -22.40 -34.25
N GLU A 168 13.79 -23.70 -34.38
CA GLU A 168 14.81 -24.42 -33.62
C GLU A 168 16.16 -23.71 -33.79
N THR A 169 16.42 -22.72 -32.95
CA THR A 169 17.79 -22.32 -32.65
C THR A 169 18.28 -23.31 -31.61
N SER A 170 18.91 -24.35 -32.14
CA SER A 170 19.71 -25.33 -31.41
C SER A 170 20.76 -24.60 -30.57
N TYR A 171 20.40 -24.25 -29.34
CA TYR A 171 21.35 -23.77 -28.33
C TYR A 171 22.20 -24.95 -27.91
N LYS A 172 23.30 -25.13 -28.64
CA LYS A 172 24.38 -26.06 -28.30
C LYS A 172 24.92 -25.64 -26.94
N ALA A 173 24.59 -26.41 -25.91
CA ALA A 173 25.08 -26.19 -24.55
C ALA A 173 26.62 -26.09 -24.56
N PRO A 174 27.21 -25.12 -23.85
CA PRO A 174 28.66 -25.04 -23.71
C PRO A 174 29.16 -26.27 -22.97
N ASP A 175 30.05 -27.00 -23.63
CA ASP A 175 30.71 -28.20 -23.13
C ASP A 175 31.52 -27.86 -21.87
N LEU A 176 30.99 -28.28 -20.70
CA LEU A 176 31.61 -28.09 -19.39
C LEU A 176 32.84 -28.98 -19.17
N ASN A 177 33.23 -29.79 -20.16
CA ASN A 177 34.34 -30.73 -20.05
C ASN A 177 35.67 -30.18 -20.59
N ARG A 178 35.86 -28.86 -20.56
CA ARG A 178 37.13 -28.24 -20.94
C ARG A 178 38.06 -28.18 -19.72
N PRO A 179 39.17 -28.95 -19.68
CA PRO A 179 40.11 -28.88 -18.59
C PRO A 179 40.74 -27.49 -18.53
N PHE A 180 40.64 -26.86 -17.36
CA PHE A 180 41.27 -25.58 -17.05
C PHE A 180 42.78 -25.70 -17.28
N LEU A 181 43.26 -25.15 -18.41
CA LEU A 181 44.69 -24.92 -18.61
C LEU A 181 45.13 -23.86 -17.59
N ARG A 182 45.75 -24.33 -16.49
CA ARG A 182 46.46 -23.49 -15.52
C ARG A 182 47.48 -22.64 -16.29
N ARG A 183 47.27 -21.33 -16.32
CA ARG A 183 48.32 -20.38 -16.70
C ARG A 183 49.46 -20.48 -15.67
N PRO A 184 50.71 -20.68 -16.10
CA PRO A 184 51.84 -20.60 -15.19
C PRO A 184 52.06 -19.14 -14.78
N LEU A 185 52.10 -18.90 -13.47
CA LEU A 185 52.50 -17.63 -12.89
C LEU A 185 54.00 -17.42 -13.15
N HIS A 186 54.34 -16.49 -14.03
CA HIS A 186 55.70 -15.98 -14.16
C HIS A 186 56.01 -15.11 -12.93
N SER A 187 56.67 -15.69 -11.92
CA SER A 187 57.34 -14.93 -10.87
C SER A 187 58.64 -14.34 -11.45
N LYS A 188 58.63 -13.05 -11.79
CA LYS A 188 59.86 -12.29 -12.03
C LYS A 188 60.37 -11.78 -10.69
N ALA A 189 61.35 -12.48 -10.14
CA ALA A 189 62.20 -11.98 -9.07
C ALA A 189 63.33 -11.15 -9.68
N THR A 190 63.34 -9.86 -9.38
CA THR A 190 64.46 -8.92 -9.49
C THR A 190 64.16 -7.93 -8.36
N GLY A 191 64.87 -7.88 -7.23
CA GLY A 191 66.32 -7.94 -7.08
C GLY A 191 66.83 -6.50 -7.01
N LEU A 192 66.85 -5.93 -5.80
CA LEU A 192 67.82 -4.98 -5.24
C LEU A 192 67.40 -4.63 -3.80
#